data_AF-A0A2J8J1M6-F1
#
_entry.id   AF-A0A2J8J1M6-F1
#
_cell.length_a   1.000
_cell.length_b   1.000
_cell.length_c   1.000
_cell.angle_alpha   90.00
_cell.angle_beta   90.00
_cell.angle_gamma   90.00
#
_symmetry.space_group_name_H-M   'P 1'
#
loop_
_entity.id
_entity.type
_entity.pdbx_description
1 polymer ?
#
loop_
_entity_poly.entity_id
_entity_poly.type
_entity_poly.pdbx_seq_one_letter_code
_entity_poly.pdbx_strand_id
1 'polypeptide(L)'
;VAMNLQECQVAVLLDLARSYQSLKRHMESAEHRSASQLSLEEPVEAAILLSLVGVKSILANQWPTLLQDNALRASVLWENLLAVGKPIGETVRLLQKMSGDEAVNQDEASQTLKDKLLLLQSSELLPTTLNLVLYGLPHQAIG
;
A
#
# COMPACT_ATOMS: atom_id res chain seq x y z
N VAL A 1 16.77 19.47 -7.51
CA VAL A 1 16.28 18.79 -8.72
C VAL A 1 14.82 18.46 -8.49
N ALA A 2 13.92 18.95 -9.34
CA ALA A 2 12.50 18.60 -9.28
C ALA A 2 12.28 17.27 -10.01
N MET A 3 11.60 16.32 -9.37
CA MET A 3 11.31 15.02 -9.94
C MET A 3 10.12 15.13 -10.89
N ASN A 4 10.31 14.83 -12.18
CA ASN A 4 9.22 14.80 -13.15
C ASN A 4 8.47 13.46 -13.03
N LEU A 5 7.20 13.50 -12.62
CA LEU A 5 6.35 12.31 -12.43
C LEU A 5 5.21 12.21 -13.46
N GLN A 6 5.21 13.03 -14.52
CA GLN A 6 4.10 13.07 -15.49
C GLN A 6 3.87 11.74 -16.24
N GLU A 7 4.91 10.91 -16.38
CA GLU A 7 4.81 9.58 -17.00
C GLU A 7 4.65 8.44 -15.99
N CYS A 8 4.56 8.77 -14.70
CA CYS A 8 4.43 7.78 -13.64
C CYS A 8 3.06 7.08 -13.71
N GLN A 9 3.07 5.79 -14.04
CA GLN A 9 1.84 5.00 -14.12
C GLN A 9 1.30 4.65 -12.74
N VAL A 10 2.20 4.24 -11.83
CA VAL A 10 1.84 3.79 -10.49
C VAL A 10 2.82 4.38 -9.47
N ALA A 11 2.31 5.07 -8.46
CA ALA A 11 3.05 5.41 -7.25
C ALA A 11 2.63 4.47 -6.11
N VAL A 12 3.60 3.94 -5.38
CA VAL A 12 3.36 3.05 -4.23
C VAL A 12 3.94 3.67 -2.97
N LEU A 13 3.08 4.00 -2.02
CA LEU A 13 3.39 4.64 -0.74
C LEU A 13 3.22 3.63 0.41
N LEU A 14 4.34 3.07 0.87
CA LEU A 14 4.42 2.15 2.01
C LEU A 14 5.31 2.74 3.13
N ASP A 15 5.30 4.06 3.23
CA ASP A 15 6.10 4.89 4.14
C ASP A 15 5.55 4.89 5.58
N LEU A 16 4.25 4.63 5.75
CA LEU A 16 3.62 4.46 7.05
C LEU A 16 4.05 3.12 7.69
N ALA A 17 5.22 3.14 8.36
CA ALA A 17 5.76 2.03 9.13
C ALA A 17 5.80 2.37 10.63
N ARG A 18 5.10 1.58 11.45
CA ARG A 18 5.04 1.69 12.90
C ARG A 18 6.28 1.07 13.53
N SER A 19 7.23 1.92 13.91
CA SER A 19 8.26 1.60 14.90
C SER A 19 8.02 2.34 16.22
N TYR A 20 8.48 1.79 17.34
CA TYR A 20 8.36 2.46 18.65
C TYR A 20 8.92 3.88 18.63
N GLN A 21 10.05 4.08 17.93
CA GLN A 21 10.68 5.39 17.75
C GLN A 21 9.87 6.32 16.84
N SER A 22 9.22 5.81 15.80
CA SER A 22 8.32 6.60 14.96
C SER A 22 7.07 7.03 15.72
N LEU A 23 6.47 6.13 16.50
CA LEU A 23 5.30 6.42 17.32
C LEU A 23 5.63 7.48 18.36
N LYS A 24 6.76 7.33 19.06
CA LYS A 24 7.26 8.33 20.02
C LYS A 24 7.47 9.70 19.37
N ARG A 25 8.15 9.76 18.21
CA ARG A 25 8.34 11.02 17.46
C ARG A 25 7.03 11.62 16.97
N HIS A 26 6.09 10.81 16.49
CA HIS A 26 4.77 11.28 16.07
C HIS A 26 4.00 11.86 17.26
N MET A 27 4.00 11.19 18.41
CA MET A 27 3.36 11.69 19.63
C MET A 27 3.99 12.99 20.12
N GLU A 28 5.32 13.06 20.18
CA GLU A 28 6.06 14.27 20.59
C GLU A 28 5.88 15.43 19.60
N SER A 29 5.83 15.15 18.29
CA SER A 29 5.64 16.20 17.27
C SER A 29 4.19 16.65 17.13
N ALA A 30 3.22 15.77 17.40
CA ALA A 30 1.80 16.08 17.32
C ALA A 30 1.39 17.09 18.39
N GLU A 31 2.05 17.08 19.55
CA GLU A 31 1.83 18.04 20.62
C GLU A 31 2.18 19.49 20.22
N HIS A 32 2.99 19.68 19.17
CA HIS A 32 3.48 21.00 18.73
C HIS A 32 2.95 21.42 17.35
N ARG A 33 2.09 20.60 16.73
CA ARG A 33 1.56 20.86 15.39
C ARG A 33 0.15 21.43 15.46
N SER A 34 -0.11 22.40 14.59
CA SER A 34 -1.46 22.93 14.40
C SER A 34 -2.38 21.86 13.81
N ALA A 35 -3.69 21.94 14.10
CA ALA A 35 -4.69 21.03 13.54
C ALA A 35 -4.62 20.96 12.00
N SER A 36 -4.30 22.08 11.34
CA SER A 36 -4.07 22.14 9.90
C SER A 36 -2.85 21.35 9.42
N GLN A 37 -1.75 21.33 10.18
CA GLN A 37 -0.56 20.56 9.80
C GLN A 37 -0.73 19.06 10.03
N LEU A 38 -1.52 18.69 11.05
CA LEU A 38 -1.90 17.29 11.27
C LEU A 38 -2.87 16.80 10.19
N SER A 39 -3.73 17.68 9.68
CA SER A 39 -4.59 17.42 8.51
C SER A 39 -3.76 17.13 7.25
N LEU A 40 -2.56 17.72 7.12
CA LEU A 40 -1.72 17.53 5.93
C LEU A 40 -1.04 16.14 5.83
N GLU A 41 -1.03 15.38 6.92
CA GLU A 41 -0.47 14.02 6.94
C GLU A 41 -1.49 12.96 6.52
N GLU A 42 -2.65 13.39 6.01
CA GLU A 42 -3.68 12.47 5.57
C GLU A 42 -3.27 11.80 4.24
N PRO A 43 -3.35 10.45 4.15
CA PRO A 43 -3.05 9.70 2.92
C PRO A 43 -3.75 10.23 1.66
N VAL A 44 -4.88 10.90 1.84
CA VAL A 44 -5.69 11.53 0.78
C VAL A 44 -4.96 12.71 0.15
N GLU A 45 -4.26 13.54 0.93
CA GLU A 45 -3.58 14.71 0.39
C GLU A 45 -2.39 14.35 -0.48
N ALA A 46 -1.59 13.38 -0.03
CA ALA A 46 -0.52 12.82 -0.84
C ALA A 46 -1.09 12.27 -2.17
N ALA A 47 -2.26 11.62 -2.12
CA ALA A 47 -2.92 11.15 -3.33
C ALA A 47 -3.38 12.29 -4.24
N ILE A 48 -3.91 13.40 -3.68
CA ILE A 48 -4.28 14.60 -4.45
C ILE A 48 -3.06 15.20 -5.14
N LEU A 49 -1.97 15.41 -4.40
CA LEU A 49 -0.75 16.00 -4.94
C LEU A 49 -0.14 15.14 -6.06
N LEU A 50 -0.04 13.82 -5.85
CA LEU A 50 0.47 12.90 -6.88
C LEU A 50 -0.45 12.89 -8.12
N SER A 51 -1.77 12.94 -7.92
CA SER A 51 -2.74 13.03 -9.01
C SER A 51 -2.57 14.32 -9.81
N LEU A 52 -2.38 15.47 -9.14
CA LEU A 52 -2.15 16.78 -9.79
C LEU A 52 -0.85 16.81 -10.59
N VAL A 53 0.18 16.07 -10.18
CA VAL A 53 1.44 15.96 -10.91
C VAL A 53 1.34 15.01 -12.12
N GLY A 54 0.23 14.27 -12.26
CA GLY A 54 -0.07 13.40 -13.40
C GLY A 54 0.15 11.92 -13.15
N VAL A 55 0.33 11.49 -11.90
CA VAL A 55 0.41 10.07 -11.55
C VAL A 55 -0.95 9.40 -11.81
N LYS A 56 -0.97 8.30 -12.57
CA LYS A 56 -2.24 7.67 -13.00
C LYS A 56 -2.92 6.81 -11.93
N SER A 57 -2.14 6.14 -11.10
CA SER A 57 -2.65 5.28 -10.02
C SER A 57 -1.75 5.38 -8.81
N ILE A 58 -2.34 5.44 -7.63
CA ILE A 58 -1.61 5.61 -6.37
C ILE A 58 -2.07 4.54 -5.41
N LEU A 59 -1.14 3.74 -4.91
CA LEU A 59 -1.37 2.73 -3.91
C LEU A 59 -0.78 3.19 -2.59
N ALA A 60 -1.57 3.27 -1.52
CA ALA A 60 -1.08 3.78 -0.24
C ALA A 60 -1.62 2.99 0.96
N ASN A 61 -0.84 2.98 2.03
CA ASN A 61 -1.35 2.57 3.34
C ASN A 61 -2.31 3.63 3.90
N GLN A 62 -3.43 3.22 4.48
CA GLN A 62 -4.39 4.15 5.11
C GLN A 62 -4.01 4.50 6.57
N TRP A 63 -3.29 3.62 7.24
CA TRP A 63 -2.83 3.66 8.62
C TRP A 63 -1.42 3.04 8.74
N PRO A 64 -0.64 3.42 9.77
CA PRO A 64 0.67 2.82 10.03
C PRO A 64 0.61 1.31 10.31
N THR A 65 1.44 0.54 9.60
CA THR A 65 1.60 -0.92 9.75
C THR A 65 3.02 -1.30 10.14
N LEU A 66 3.27 -2.57 10.49
CA LEU A 66 4.63 -3.01 10.74
C LEU A 66 5.47 -2.92 9.46
N LEU A 67 6.77 -2.67 9.63
CA LEU A 67 7.70 -2.62 8.49
C LEU A 67 7.73 -3.94 7.72
N GLN A 68 7.58 -5.07 8.43
CA GLN A 68 7.53 -6.40 7.86
C GLN A 68 6.32 -6.56 6.93
N ASP A 69 5.16 -6.04 7.33
CA ASP A 69 3.94 -6.07 6.51
C ASP A 69 4.12 -5.26 5.23
N ASN A 70 4.74 -4.08 5.31
CA ASN A 70 5.04 -3.24 4.16
C ASN A 70 6.05 -3.91 3.21
N ALA A 71 7.11 -4.51 3.75
CA ALA A 71 8.10 -5.24 2.97
C ALA A 71 7.49 -6.43 2.22
N LEU A 72 6.56 -7.12 2.87
CA LEU A 72 5.83 -8.22 2.27
C LEU A 72 4.85 -7.74 1.19
N ARG A 73 4.04 -6.71 1.47
CA ARG A 73 3.16 -6.07 0.47
C ARG A 73 3.95 -5.66 -0.76
N ALA A 74 5.10 -5.00 -0.57
CA ALA A 74 6.01 -4.63 -1.66
C ALA A 74 6.47 -5.86 -2.45
N SER A 75 6.86 -6.94 -1.77
CA SER A 75 7.27 -8.19 -2.43
C SER A 75 6.17 -8.76 -3.33
N VAL A 76 4.93 -8.82 -2.82
CA VAL A 76 3.77 -9.33 -3.58
C VAL A 76 3.43 -8.39 -4.74
N LEU A 77 3.47 -7.08 -4.54
CA LEU A 77 3.24 -6.08 -5.59
C LEU A 77 4.25 -6.23 -6.73
N TRP A 78 5.55 -6.29 -6.43
CA TRP A 78 6.58 -6.37 -7.45
C TRP A 78 6.56 -7.68 -8.21
N GLU A 79 6.33 -8.80 -7.53
CA GLU A 79 6.17 -10.08 -8.20
C GLU A 79 4.99 -10.05 -9.19
N ASN A 80 3.82 -9.59 -8.76
CA ASN A 80 2.63 -9.64 -9.60
C ASN A 80 2.66 -8.56 -10.70
N LEU A 81 3.13 -7.35 -10.42
CA LEU A 81 3.14 -6.25 -11.40
C LEU A 81 4.28 -6.38 -12.41
N LEU A 82 5.48 -6.76 -11.96
CA LEU A 82 6.69 -6.72 -12.79
C LEU A 82 7.07 -8.08 -13.36
N ALA A 83 6.96 -9.16 -12.57
CA ALA A 83 7.33 -10.49 -13.04
C ALA A 83 6.16 -11.18 -13.78
N VAL A 84 4.97 -11.16 -13.19
CA VAL A 84 3.77 -11.79 -13.78
C VAL A 84 3.07 -10.87 -14.78
N GLY A 85 3.14 -9.55 -14.57
CA GLY A 85 2.46 -8.56 -15.43
C GLY A 85 0.94 -8.45 -15.19
N LYS A 86 0.46 -8.82 -14.00
CA LYS A 86 -0.96 -8.66 -13.63
C LYS A 86 -1.33 -7.17 -13.57
N PRO A 87 -2.57 -6.81 -13.96
CA PRO A 87 -3.03 -5.44 -13.82
C PRO A 87 -3.15 -5.05 -12.34
N ILE A 88 -2.85 -3.78 -12.04
CA ILE A 88 -2.80 -3.26 -10.66
C ILE A 88 -4.10 -3.52 -9.88
N GLY A 89 -5.28 -3.40 -10.50
CA GLY A 89 -6.55 -3.69 -9.84
C GLY A 89 -6.68 -5.15 -9.39
N GLU A 90 -6.19 -6.10 -10.20
CA GLU A 90 -6.18 -7.52 -9.83
C GLU A 90 -5.18 -7.79 -8.71
N THR A 91 -3.97 -7.24 -8.78
CA THR A 91 -2.95 -7.37 -7.72
C THR A 91 -3.43 -6.80 -6.39
N VAL A 92 -4.08 -5.63 -6.39
CA VAL A 92 -4.65 -5.04 -5.17
C VAL A 92 -5.75 -5.91 -4.60
N ARG A 93 -6.63 -6.44 -5.44
CA ARG A 93 -7.67 -7.38 -5.01
C ARG A 93 -7.09 -8.65 -4.41
N LEU A 94 -5.99 -9.18 -4.97
CA LEU A 94 -5.27 -10.34 -4.42
C LEU A 94 -4.71 -10.02 -3.03
N LEU A 95 -4.09 -8.86 -2.83
CA LEU A 95 -3.57 -8.42 -1.53
C LEU A 95 -4.68 -8.24 -0.48
N GLN A 96 -5.83 -7.71 -0.88
CA GLN A 96 -7.00 -7.57 -0.02
C GLN A 96 -7.57 -8.94 0.37
N LYS A 97 -7.65 -9.89 -0.57
CA LYS A 97 -8.09 -11.27 -0.28
C LYS A 97 -7.10 -12.04 0.61
N MET A 98 -5.80 -11.89 0.36
CA MET A 98 -4.72 -12.50 1.13
C MET A 98 -4.76 -12.09 2.61
N SER A 99 -5.23 -10.88 2.88
CA SER A 99 -5.33 -10.32 4.23
C SER A 99 -6.67 -10.63 4.94
N GLY A 100 -7.67 -11.16 4.21
CA GLY A 100 -9.07 -11.27 4.66
C GLY A 100 -9.59 -12.67 4.94
N ASP A 101 -8.77 -13.68 4.74
CA ASP A 101 -9.09 -15.11 4.93
C ASP A 101 -10.36 -15.59 4.19
N GLU A 102 -10.23 -15.81 2.89
CA GLU A 102 -10.97 -16.88 2.23
C GLU A 102 -9.97 -17.81 1.54
N ALA A 103 -9.62 -18.89 2.24
CA ALA A 103 -9.06 -20.09 1.65
C ALA A 103 -10.09 -20.73 0.70
N VAL A 104 -10.24 -20.19 -0.50
CA VAL A 104 -10.91 -20.88 -1.60
C VAL A 104 -9.86 -21.15 -2.67
N ASN A 105 -9.46 -22.42 -2.70
CA ASN A 105 -8.64 -23.10 -3.70
C ASN A 105 -8.47 -22.30 -5.01
N GLN A 106 -7.34 -21.62 -5.17
CA GLN A 106 -6.81 -21.30 -6.49
C GLN A 106 -5.40 -21.91 -6.59
N ASP A 107 -5.37 -23.04 -7.27
CA ASP A 107 -4.18 -23.65 -7.84
C ASP A 107 -3.59 -22.68 -8.88
N GLU A 108 -2.76 -21.73 -8.43
CA GLU A 108 -1.78 -21.02 -9.27
C GLU A 108 -0.86 -20.04 -8.50
N ALA A 109 -0.80 -20.11 -7.17
CA ALA A 109 0.18 -19.31 -6.41
C ALA A 109 1.53 -20.06 -6.32
N SER A 110 2.59 -19.47 -6.89
CA SER A 110 3.98 -19.92 -6.74
C SER A 110 4.30 -20.23 -5.27
N GLN A 111 4.99 -21.34 -5.00
CA GLN A 111 5.31 -21.83 -3.65
C GLN A 111 5.94 -20.76 -2.74
N THR A 112 6.73 -19.85 -3.32
CA THR A 112 7.34 -18.69 -2.64
C THR A 112 6.34 -17.70 -2.03
N LEU A 113 5.14 -17.55 -2.63
CA LEU A 113 4.07 -16.71 -2.10
C LEU A 113 3.39 -17.35 -0.88
N LYS A 114 3.26 -18.69 -0.85
CA LYS A 114 2.67 -19.43 0.27
C LYS A 114 3.53 -19.32 1.53
N ASP A 115 4.85 -19.43 1.40
CA ASP A 115 5.77 -19.29 2.54
C ASP A 115 5.76 -17.87 3.15
N LYS A 116 5.63 -16.87 2.27
CA LYS A 116 5.49 -15.47 2.67
C LYS A 116 4.13 -15.17 3.33
N LEU A 117 3.08 -15.92 2.98
CA LEU A 117 1.74 -15.81 3.53
C LEU A 117 1.66 -16.32 4.99
N LEU A 118 2.44 -17.34 5.33
CA LEU A 118 2.57 -17.83 6.71
C LEU A 118 3.15 -16.77 7.67
N LEU A 119 3.96 -15.83 7.15
CA LEU A 119 4.51 -14.73 7.96
C LEU A 119 3.44 -13.69 8.34
N LEU A 120 2.44 -13.44 7.49
CA LEU A 120 1.31 -12.53 7.77
C LEU A 120 0.43 -13.01 8.93
N GLN A 121 0.26 -14.31 9.04
CA GLN A 121 -0.63 -14.93 10.03
C GLN A 121 -0.12 -14.78 11.48
N SER A 122 1.13 -14.34 11.66
CA SER A 122 1.75 -14.18 12.98
C SER A 122 1.59 -12.79 13.60
N SER A 123 1.07 -11.80 12.87
CA SER A 123 0.75 -10.47 13.42
C SER A 123 -0.74 -10.35 13.74
N GLU A 124 -1.04 -9.98 14.98
CA GLU A 124 -2.39 -9.94 15.56
C GLU A 124 -3.43 -9.18 14.71
N LEU A 125 -4.36 -9.97 14.16
CA LEU A 125 -5.80 -9.74 13.94
C LEU A 125 -6.34 -8.31 14.12
N LEU A 126 -6.15 -7.43 13.13
CA LEU A 126 -7.08 -6.34 12.77
C LEU A 126 -6.99 -6.15 11.23
N PRO A 127 -8.00 -5.58 10.53
CA PRO A 127 -8.23 -5.82 9.12
C PRO A 127 -7.19 -5.13 8.24
N THR A 128 -6.07 -5.82 8.06
CA THR A 128 -4.98 -5.50 7.11
C THR A 128 -5.53 -5.35 5.69
N THR A 129 -6.71 -5.93 5.41
CA THR A 129 -7.53 -5.77 4.21
C THR A 129 -7.95 -4.33 3.90
N LEU A 130 -8.23 -3.52 4.94
CA LEU A 130 -8.69 -2.13 4.80
C LEU A 130 -7.53 -1.15 4.73
N ASN A 131 -6.31 -1.59 5.06
CA ASN A 131 -5.17 -0.70 5.14
C ASN A 131 -4.45 -0.45 3.80
N LEU A 132 -5.02 -0.86 2.66
CA LEU A 132 -4.41 -0.62 1.35
C LEU A 132 -5.45 -0.02 0.42
N VAL A 133 -5.26 1.24 0.06
CA VAL A 133 -6.18 2.00 -0.79
C VAL A 133 -5.54 2.25 -2.14
N LEU A 134 -6.33 2.07 -3.19
CA LEU A 134 -5.97 2.41 -4.57
C LEU A 134 -6.75 3.64 -4.99
N TYR A 135 -6.04 4.73 -5.27
CA TYR A 135 -6.56 5.95 -5.87
C TYR A 135 -6.25 5.99 -7.37
N GLY A 136 -7.11 6.66 -8.13
CA GLY A 136 -7.01 6.76 -9.58
C GLY A 136 -7.72 5.62 -10.32
N LEU A 137 -7.68 5.68 -11.65
CA LEU A 137 -8.31 4.70 -12.50
C LEU A 137 -7.25 3.66 -12.90
N PRO A 138 -7.23 2.45 -12.29
CA PRO A 138 -6.39 1.38 -12.79
C PRO A 138 -6.80 1.12 -14.22
N HIS A 139 -5.86 1.15 -15.18
CA HIS A 139 -6.09 1.07 -16.63
C HIS A 139 -7.39 0.30 -16.94
N GLN A 140 -8.46 1.04 -17.15
CA GLN A 140 -9.65 0.50 -17.75
C GLN A 140 -9.24 0.34 -19.20
N ALA A 141 -9.15 -0.89 -19.69
CA ALA A 141 -9.08 -1.13 -21.13
C ALA A 141 -10.39 -0.60 -21.72
N ILE A 142 -10.43 0.72 -21.97
CA ILE A 142 -11.53 1.37 -22.67
C ILE A 142 -11.20 1.18 -24.14
N GLY A 143 -11.85 0.18 -24.74
CA GLY A 143 -12.09 0.04 -26.18
C GLY A 143 -10.87 -0.05 -27.06
#